data_AF-A0A958RC58-F1
#
_entry.id   AF-A0A958RC58-F1
#
_cell.length_a   1.000
_cell.length_b   1.000
_cell.length_c   1.000
_cell.angle_alpha   90.00
_cell.angle_beta   90.00
_cell.angle_gamma   90.00
#
_symmetry.space_group_name_H-M   'P 1'
#
loop_
_entity.id
_entity.type
_entity.pdbx_description
1 polymer ?
#
loop_
_entity_poly.entity_id
_entity_poly.type
_entity_poly.pdbx_seq_one_letter_code
_entity_poly.pdbx_strand_id
1 'polypeptide(L)'
;MIYSSGNVPALASNPPDYINDRTFGGFKVNVYDQSIELLDVPFSNGYSASVLPVDDIVLFGMSSATGVGFYGFDPAGGTTSMDPIVNTQGDPSVILEFE
;
A
#
# COMPACT_ATOMS: atom_id res chain seq x y z
N MET A 1 -15.62 -1.71 5.93
CA MET A 1 -14.39 -0.90 5.78
C MET A 1 -13.69 -1.35 4.52
N ILE A 2 -13.16 -0.45 3.71
CA ILE A 2 -12.39 -0.78 2.50
C ILE A 2 -10.94 -0.36 2.72
N TYR A 3 -10.01 -1.20 2.32
CA TYR A 3 -8.60 -0.86 2.23
C TYR A 3 -8.20 -0.79 0.75
N SER A 4 -7.44 0.23 0.39
CA SER A 4 -7.06 0.47 -1.01
C SER A 4 -5.71 1.15 -1.08
N SER A 5 -4.97 0.88 -2.14
CA SER A 5 -3.94 1.80 -2.62
C SER A 5 -4.57 2.90 -3.47
N GLY A 6 -3.97 4.09 -3.49
CA GLY A 6 -4.49 5.22 -4.29
C GLY A 6 -3.40 6.19 -4.71
N ASN A 7 -3.53 6.76 -5.91
CA ASN A 7 -2.59 7.76 -6.41
C ASN A 7 -2.84 9.11 -5.74
N VAL A 8 -1.76 9.77 -5.31
CA VAL A 8 -1.68 11.13 -4.80
C VAL A 8 -0.84 11.96 -5.80
N PRO A 9 -1.47 12.57 -6.82
CA PRO A 9 -0.75 13.26 -7.89
C PRO A 9 0.10 14.45 -7.42
N ALA A 10 -0.23 15.01 -6.25
CA ALA A 10 0.53 16.11 -5.65
C ALA A 10 1.97 15.71 -5.27
N LEU A 11 2.26 14.41 -5.18
CA LEU A 11 3.60 13.90 -4.87
C LEU A 11 4.44 13.59 -6.12
N ALA A 12 3.88 13.79 -7.33
CA ALA A 12 4.60 13.50 -8.57
C ALA A 12 5.67 14.56 -8.86
N SER A 13 6.80 14.13 -9.41
CA SER A 13 7.80 15.01 -9.99
C SER A 13 7.29 15.67 -11.27
N ASN A 14 7.98 16.71 -11.74
CA ASN A 14 7.71 17.34 -13.03
C ASN A 14 9.02 17.53 -13.83
N PRO A 15 9.29 16.70 -14.86
CA PRO A 15 8.40 15.67 -15.42
C PRO A 15 8.20 14.46 -14.48
N PRO A 16 7.12 13.67 -14.66
CA PRO A 16 6.88 12.48 -13.83
C PRO A 16 7.99 11.45 -13.92
N ASP A 17 8.38 10.89 -12.78
CA ASP A 17 9.30 9.74 -12.67
C ASP A 17 8.54 8.54 -12.12
N TYR A 18 8.02 7.69 -13.00
CA TYR A 18 7.20 6.53 -12.60
C TYR A 18 7.96 5.48 -11.78
N ILE A 19 9.30 5.53 -11.77
CA ILE A 19 10.12 4.57 -11.03
C ILE A 19 10.37 5.09 -9.62
N ASN A 20 10.71 6.37 -9.48
CA ASN A 20 11.15 6.95 -8.21
C ASN A 20 10.06 7.74 -7.48
N ASP A 21 9.08 8.30 -8.19
CA ASP A 21 7.98 9.02 -7.55
C ASP A 21 7.16 8.06 -6.68
N ARG A 22 6.99 8.43 -5.42
CA ARG A 22 6.23 7.66 -4.43
C ARG A 22 4.84 8.26 -4.28
N THR A 23 4.02 8.07 -5.32
CA THR A 23 2.70 8.69 -5.44
C THR A 23 1.58 7.82 -4.93
N PHE A 24 1.78 6.54 -4.64
CA PHE A 24 0.70 5.64 -4.24
C PHE A 24 0.73 5.39 -2.72
N GLY A 25 -0.29 5.87 -2.02
CA GLY A 25 -0.46 5.65 -0.58
C GLY A 25 -1.44 4.52 -0.27
N GLY A 26 -1.36 3.98 0.95
CA GLY A 26 -2.38 3.09 1.52
C GLY A 26 -3.49 3.89 2.20
N PHE A 27 -4.74 3.51 1.96
CA PHE A 27 -5.91 4.22 2.46
C PHE A 27 -6.90 3.28 3.13
N LYS A 28 -7.52 3.79 4.18
CA LYS A 28 -8.71 3.23 4.78
C LYS A 28 -9.90 4.11 4.39
N VAL A 29 -10.88 3.49 3.74
CA VAL A 29 -12.03 4.16 3.14
C VAL A 29 -13.30 3.70 3.84
N ASN A 30 -14.04 4.67 4.38
CA ASN A 30 -15.36 4.47 4.94
C ASN A 30 -16.41 5.06 4.00
N VAL A 31 -17.12 4.19 3.29
CA VAL A 31 -18.14 4.58 2.31
C VAL A 31 -19.45 5.07 2.94
N TYR A 32 -19.71 4.71 4.19
CA TYR A 32 -20.92 5.13 4.91
C TYR A 32 -20.74 6.52 5.51
N ASP A 33 -19.58 6.78 6.10
CA ASP A 33 -19.23 8.08 6.68
C ASP A 33 -18.57 9.02 5.66
N GLN A 34 -18.40 8.57 4.41
CA GLN A 34 -17.79 9.30 3.31
C GLN A 34 -16.41 9.88 3.66
N SER A 35 -15.61 9.12 4.40
CA SER A 35 -14.29 9.53 4.87
C SER A 35 -13.18 8.64 4.31
N ILE A 36 -12.01 9.25 4.14
CA ILE A 36 -10.78 8.59 3.72
C ILE A 36 -9.70 8.96 4.73
N GLU A 37 -9.03 7.95 5.25
CA GLU A 37 -7.89 8.05 6.15
C GLU A 37 -6.65 7.55 5.41
N LEU A 38 -5.59 8.37 5.38
CA LEU A 38 -4.28 7.95 4.91
C LEU A 38 -3.64 7.09 6.00
N LEU A 39 -3.23 5.87 5.64
CA LEU A 39 -2.49 4.99 6.53
C LEU A 39 -0.99 5.36 6.48
N ASP A 40 -0.31 5.19 7.61
CA ASP A 40 1.15 5.41 7.71
C ASP A 40 1.95 4.23 7.13
N VAL A 41 1.52 3.73 5.97
CA VAL A 41 2.28 2.75 5.19
C VAL A 41 3.18 3.53 4.23
N PRO A 42 4.46 3.16 4.04
CA PRO A 42 5.32 3.84 3.08
C PRO A 42 4.68 3.96 1.70
N PHE A 43 4.89 5.07 1.01
CA PHE A 43 4.30 5.22 -0.31
C PHE A 43 5.01 4.32 -1.33
N SER A 44 4.24 3.75 -2.25
CA SER A 44 4.70 3.03 -3.44
C SER A 44 4.82 3.98 -4.63
N ASN A 45 5.54 3.56 -5.66
CA ASN A 45 5.33 4.09 -7.01
C ASN A 45 4.07 3.49 -7.67
N GLY A 46 3.90 3.71 -8.97
CA GLY A 46 2.77 3.18 -9.76
C GLY A 46 2.66 1.66 -9.83
N TYR A 47 3.66 0.93 -9.33
CA TYR A 47 3.66 -0.52 -9.14
C TYR A 47 3.11 -0.91 -7.76
N SER A 48 2.11 -0.17 -7.28
CA SER A 48 1.31 -0.59 -6.12
C SER A 48 0.41 -1.72 -6.59
N ALA A 49 0.48 -2.84 -5.88
CA ALA A 49 -0.25 -4.04 -6.23
C ALA A 49 -1.53 -4.22 -5.42
N SER A 50 -2.12 -5.41 -5.49
CA SER A 50 -3.37 -5.75 -4.81
C SER A 50 -3.28 -5.55 -3.29
N VAL A 51 -4.41 -5.16 -2.71
CA VAL A 51 -4.62 -5.10 -1.27
C VAL A 51 -5.43 -6.33 -0.85
N LEU A 52 -4.93 -7.10 0.12
CA LEU A 52 -5.57 -8.32 0.60
C LEU A 52 -5.68 -8.32 2.13
N PRO A 53 -6.89 -8.26 2.69
CA PRO A 53 -7.12 -8.65 4.08
C PRO A 53 -6.90 -10.16 4.24
N VAL A 54 -6.06 -10.55 5.20
CA VAL A 54 -5.76 -11.94 5.55
C VAL A 54 -5.65 -12.04 7.08
N ASP A 55 -6.41 -12.94 7.68
CA ASP A 55 -6.58 -13.03 9.14
C ASP A 55 -6.86 -11.65 9.78
N ASP A 56 -5.99 -11.21 10.70
CA ASP A 56 -6.07 -9.95 11.43
C ASP A 56 -5.25 -8.82 10.79
N ILE A 57 -4.64 -9.03 9.61
CA ILE A 57 -3.80 -8.04 8.93
C ILE A 57 -4.32 -7.70 7.53
N VAL A 58 -3.93 -6.54 7.05
CA VAL A 58 -4.13 -6.12 5.65
C VAL A 58 -2.78 -6.03 4.97
N LEU A 59 -2.61 -6.80 3.91
CA LEU A 59 -1.41 -6.76 3.08
C LEU A 59 -1.55 -5.74 1.95
N PHE A 60 -0.51 -4.95 1.78
CA PHE A 60 -0.31 -4.04 0.66
C PHE A 60 0.91 -4.49 -0.13
N GLY A 61 0.74 -4.87 -1.39
CA GLY A 61 1.88 -5.08 -2.27
C GLY A 61 2.40 -3.73 -2.77
N MET A 62 3.68 -3.44 -2.53
CA MET A 62 4.25 -2.12 -2.80
C MET A 62 5.69 -2.19 -3.27
N SER A 63 6.08 -1.17 -4.04
CA SER A 63 7.46 -0.83 -4.37
C SER A 63 7.79 0.53 -3.77
N SER A 64 8.23 0.54 -2.51
CA SER A 64 8.47 1.75 -1.73
C SER A 64 9.96 2.17 -1.75
N ALA A 65 10.32 3.17 -0.95
CA ALA A 65 11.71 3.55 -0.72
C ALA A 65 12.47 2.55 0.18
N THR A 66 11.77 1.80 1.03
CA THR A 66 12.37 0.87 1.99
C THR A 66 12.49 -0.56 1.46
N GLY A 67 11.78 -0.89 0.38
CA GLY A 67 11.88 -2.17 -0.27
C GLY A 67 10.71 -2.45 -1.19
N VAL A 68 10.72 -3.65 -1.75
CA VAL A 68 9.67 -4.13 -2.64
C VAL A 68 9.11 -5.44 -2.09
N GLY A 69 7.79 -5.51 -1.95
CA GLY A 69 7.13 -6.68 -1.37
C GLY A 69 5.83 -6.33 -0.65
N PHE A 70 5.48 -7.13 0.35
CA PHE A 70 4.24 -6.97 1.10
C PHE A 70 4.47 -6.18 2.38
N TYR A 71 3.63 -5.19 2.61
CA TYR A 71 3.57 -4.38 3.82
C TYR A 71 2.30 -4.73 4.57
N GLY A 72 2.37 -4.82 5.89
CA GLY A 72 1.24 -5.14 6.75
C GLY A 72 0.66 -3.89 7.40
N PHE A 73 -0.67 -3.87 7.53
CA PHE A 73 -1.40 -2.99 8.42
C PHE A 73 -2.23 -3.83 9.39
N ASP A 74 -2.09 -3.61 10.69
CA ASP A 74 -2.94 -4.15 11.74
C ASP A 74 -4.10 -3.18 12.02
N PRO A 75 -5.34 -3.51 11.64
CA PRO A 75 -6.49 -2.64 11.88
C PRO A 75 -6.89 -2.50 13.35
N ALA A 76 -6.56 -3.47 14.21
CA ALA A 76 -6.92 -3.46 15.63
C ALA A 76 -6.01 -2.52 16.42
N GLY A 77 -4.70 -2.58 16.14
CA GLY A 77 -3.69 -1.70 16.74
C GLY A 77 -3.49 -0.37 16.00
N GLY A 78 -3.92 -0.28 14.74
CA GLY A 78 -3.66 0.89 13.89
C GLY A 78 -2.19 1.04 13.51
N THR A 79 -1.45 -0.07 13.41
CA THR A 79 0.00 -0.07 13.18
C THR A 79 0.34 -0.60 11.80
N THR A 80 1.38 -0.04 11.20
CA THR A 80 1.84 -0.35 9.85
C THR A 80 3.29 -0.82 9.88
N SER A 81 3.66 -1.71 8.97
CA SER A 81 5.07 -2.05 8.75
C SER A 81 5.75 -0.94 7.95
N MET A 82 6.96 -0.53 8.35
CA MET A 82 7.77 0.47 7.63
C MET A 82 8.72 -0.16 6.59
N ASP A 83 8.92 -1.47 6.66
CA ASP A 83 9.69 -2.29 5.72
C ASP A 83 8.80 -3.45 5.23
N PRO A 84 9.10 -4.08 4.07
CA PRO A 84 8.35 -5.24 3.63
C PRO A 84 8.48 -6.39 4.65
N ILE A 85 7.35 -6.93 5.10
CA ILE A 85 7.32 -8.15 5.92
C ILE A 85 7.62 -9.41 5.09
N VAL A 86 7.40 -9.33 3.79
CA VAL A 86 7.84 -10.31 2.78
C VAL A 86 8.48 -9.53 1.64
N ASN A 87 9.72 -9.87 1.30
CA ASN A 87 10.43 -9.26 0.18
C ASN A 87 10.13 -9.99 -1.13
N THR A 88 9.96 -9.23 -2.21
CA THR A 88 9.79 -9.76 -3.57
C THR A 88 10.80 -9.14 -4.53
N GLN A 89 10.91 -9.73 -5.72
CA GLN A 89 11.63 -9.11 -6.85
C GLN A 89 10.61 -8.59 -7.85
N GLY A 90 10.87 -7.40 -8.42
CA GLY A 90 9.95 -6.78 -9.38
C GLY A 90 8.68 -6.26 -8.70
N ASP A 91 7.58 -6.15 -9.44
CA ASP A 91 6.29 -5.62 -8.95
C ASP A 91 5.44 -6.73 -8.28
N PRO A 92 5.01 -6.57 -7.01
CA PRO A 92 4.14 -7.53 -6.32
C PRO A 92 2.68 -7.60 -6.83
N SER A 93 2.43 -7.55 -8.14
CA SER A 93 1.12 -7.34 -8.82
C SER A 93 -0.13 -8.02 -8.24
N VAL A 94 -0.03 -9.24 -7.69
CA VAL A 94 -1.17 -10.01 -7.14
C VAL A 94 -0.74 -10.72 -5.85
N ILE A 95 -1.59 -10.65 -4.83
CA ILE A 95 -1.49 -11.41 -3.58
C ILE A 95 -2.61 -12.46 -3.56
N LEU A 96 -2.23 -13.71 -3.32
CA LEU A 96 -3.14 -14.85 -3.21
C LEU A 96 -2.89 -15.57 -1.89
N GLU A 97 -3.98 -15.92 -1.22
CA GLU A 97 -4.00 -16.82 -0.07
C GLU A 97 -4.55 -18.18 -0.51
N PHE A 98 -3.95 -19.26 -0.01
CA PHE A 98 -4.35 -20.64 -0.31
C PHE A 98 -4.62 -21.39 1.01
N GLU A 99 -5.65 -22.23 1.01
CA GLU A 99 -6.00 -23.15 2.12
C GLU A 99 -5.33 -24.53 1.98
#